data_AF-A0A7V9PX57-F1
#
_entry.id   AF-A0A7V9PX57-F1
#
_cell.length_a   1.000
_cell.length_b   1.000
_cell.length_c   1.000
_cell.angle_alpha   90.00
_cell.angle_beta   90.00
_cell.angle_gamma   90.00
#
_symmetry.space_group_name_H-M   'P 1'
#
loop_
_entity.id
_entity.type
_entity.pdbx_description
1 polymer ?
#
loop_
_entity_poly.entity_id
_entity_poly.type
_entity_poly.pdbx_seq_one_letter_code
_entity_poly.pdbx_strand_id
1 'polypeptide(L)'
;MRGISLRRPSPALIVACVALGVALGGTSYATVLNVPRNSVGAPELKTGAVTAKKLAANAVTSAKVQNRSLLRADFRLGQLPAGPRGPAGPTGPAGAPGLSGVERIEVTSASNSLTTRTAQVQCPSGKRLIGGGARLNGTFTGVAIQTSFPNNDNFFTASAREVVATAGGWSLTVFAVCAAAS
;
A
#
# COMPACT_ATOMS: atom_id res chain seq x y z
N MET A 1 -29.14 -89.72 53.74
CA MET A 1 -28.73 -88.44 53.13
C MET A 1 -29.50 -87.32 53.82
N ARG A 2 -28.79 -86.34 54.39
CA ARG A 2 -29.32 -85.33 55.33
C ARG A 2 -30.33 -84.40 54.66
N GLY A 3 -31.54 -84.32 55.20
CA GLY A 3 -32.53 -83.32 54.81
C GLY A 3 -32.06 -81.92 55.19
N ILE A 4 -31.99 -81.02 54.23
CA ILE A 4 -31.65 -79.61 54.47
C ILE A 4 -32.84 -78.97 55.19
N SER A 5 -32.66 -78.64 56.46
CA SER A 5 -33.61 -77.86 57.25
C SER A 5 -33.63 -76.43 56.73
N LEU A 6 -34.70 -76.05 56.02
CA LEU A 6 -34.97 -74.66 55.65
C LEU A 6 -35.41 -73.89 56.90
N ARG A 7 -34.47 -73.17 57.53
CA ARG A 7 -34.79 -72.20 58.57
C ARG A 7 -35.59 -71.06 57.94
N ARG A 8 -36.71 -70.67 58.57
CA ARG A 8 -37.44 -69.46 58.17
C ARG A 8 -36.48 -68.27 58.26
N PRO A 9 -36.23 -67.53 57.17
CA PRO A 9 -35.31 -66.40 57.19
C PRO A 9 -35.76 -65.40 58.25
N SER A 10 -34.81 -64.87 59.01
CA SER A 10 -35.14 -63.85 60.01
C SER A 10 -35.67 -62.61 59.28
N PRO A 11 -36.66 -61.89 59.85
CA PRO A 11 -37.15 -60.65 59.27
C PRO A 11 -36.02 -59.65 58.95
N ALA A 12 -34.95 -59.65 59.75
CA ALA A 12 -33.76 -58.82 59.53
C ALA A 12 -33.00 -59.17 58.24
N LEU A 13 -32.89 -60.46 57.88
CA LEU A 13 -32.22 -60.87 56.64
C LEU A 13 -33.03 -60.45 55.40
N ILE A 14 -34.36 -60.56 55.48
CA ILE A 14 -35.25 -60.13 54.39
C ILE A 14 -35.11 -58.62 54.18
N VAL A 15 -35.15 -57.84 55.26
CA VAL A 15 -34.96 -56.38 55.19
C VAL A 15 -33.57 -56.03 54.65
N ALA A 16 -32.52 -56.74 55.07
CA ALA A 16 -31.16 -56.52 54.58
C ALA A 16 -31.02 -56.82 53.08
N CYS A 17 -31.59 -57.92 52.59
CA CYS A 17 -31.56 -58.27 51.17
C CYS A 17 -32.38 -57.29 50.30
N VAL A 18 -33.54 -56.83 50.79
CA VAL A 18 -34.34 -55.82 50.10
C VAL A 18 -33.62 -54.48 50.06
N ALA A 19 -33.07 -54.03 51.19
CA ALA A 19 -32.30 -52.78 51.27
C ALA A 19 -31.05 -52.82 50.38
N LEU A 20 -30.34 -53.95 50.34
CA LEU A 20 -29.19 -54.15 49.47
C LEU A 20 -29.59 -54.14 47.99
N GLY A 21 -30.71 -54.77 47.64
CA GLY A 21 -31.26 -54.73 46.28
C GLY A 21 -31.62 -53.30 45.83
N VAL A 22 -32.24 -52.52 46.71
CA VAL A 22 -32.59 -51.11 46.44
C VAL A 22 -31.34 -50.23 46.34
N ALA A 23 -30.36 -50.41 47.23
CA ALA A 23 -29.12 -49.62 47.23
C ALA A 23 -28.27 -49.86 45.97
N LEU A 24 -28.24 -51.09 45.45
CA LEU A 24 -27.53 -51.44 44.23
C LEU A 24 -28.30 -51.05 42.95
N GLY A 25 -29.63 -50.90 43.01
CA GLY A 25 -30.46 -50.53 41.87
C GLY A 25 -30.40 -49.05 41.45
N GLY A 26 -29.80 -48.17 42.26
CA GLY A 26 -29.90 -46.71 42.09
C GLY A 26 -28.98 -46.05 41.06
N THR A 27 -28.05 -46.77 40.41
CA THR A 27 -26.91 -46.14 39.69
C THR A 27 -26.97 -46.17 38.16
N SER A 28 -28.14 -46.40 37.54
CA SER A 28 -28.21 -46.59 36.06
C SER A 28 -29.05 -45.58 35.27
N TYR A 29 -29.52 -44.48 35.87
CA TYR A 29 -30.49 -43.61 35.19
C TYR A 29 -29.92 -42.56 34.22
N ALA A 30 -28.60 -42.38 34.14
CA ALA A 30 -28.02 -41.41 33.19
C ALA A 30 -27.41 -42.05 31.93
N THR A 31 -27.24 -43.38 31.88
CA THR A 31 -26.48 -44.04 30.80
C THR A 31 -27.31 -44.95 29.89
N VAL A 32 -28.56 -45.32 30.25
CA VAL A 32 -29.28 -46.40 29.51
C VAL A 32 -30.71 -46.03 29.04
N LEU A 33 -31.40 -45.04 29.61
CA LEU A 33 -32.81 -44.78 29.29
C LEU A 33 -33.09 -43.34 28.87
N ASN A 34 -33.11 -43.16 27.55
CA ASN A 34 -33.99 -42.23 26.83
C ASN A 34 -34.02 -40.77 27.35
N VAL A 35 -32.87 -40.10 27.34
CA VAL A 35 -32.85 -38.63 27.41
C VAL A 35 -33.66 -38.10 26.22
N PRO A 36 -34.78 -37.37 26.45
CA PRO A 36 -35.56 -36.81 25.37
C PRO A 36 -34.69 -35.89 24.51
N ARG A 37 -35.05 -35.73 23.23
CA ARG A 37 -34.31 -34.83 22.34
C ARG A 37 -34.30 -33.42 22.93
N ASN A 38 -33.13 -32.77 22.87
CA ASN A 38 -32.89 -31.41 23.39
C ASN A 38 -32.96 -31.27 24.93
N SER A 39 -32.86 -32.36 25.70
CA SER A 39 -32.84 -32.31 27.17
C SER A 39 -31.46 -32.10 27.80
N VAL A 40 -30.39 -32.04 27.01
CA VAL A 40 -29.05 -31.65 27.48
C VAL A 40 -28.85 -30.18 27.11
N GLY A 41 -28.95 -29.30 28.10
CA GLY A 41 -28.74 -27.86 27.96
C GLY A 41 -27.30 -27.45 28.26
N ALA A 42 -27.09 -26.14 28.37
CA ALA A 42 -25.80 -25.56 28.73
C ALA A 42 -25.33 -25.92 30.16
N PRO A 43 -26.20 -25.95 31.20
CA PRO A 43 -25.77 -26.31 32.56
C PRO A 43 -25.22 -27.73 32.70
N GLU A 44 -25.69 -28.66 31.86
CA GLU A 44 -25.23 -30.05 31.83
C GLU A 44 -23.88 -30.22 31.12
N LEU A 45 -23.40 -29.18 30.43
CA LEU A 45 -22.16 -29.18 29.66
C LEU A 45 -21.10 -28.31 30.35
N LYS A 46 -20.05 -28.96 30.86
CA LYS A 46 -18.86 -28.24 31.32
C LYS A 46 -18.15 -27.55 30.14
N THR A 47 -17.52 -26.40 30.38
CA THR A 47 -16.71 -25.70 29.37
C THR A 47 -15.65 -26.64 28.79
N GLY A 48 -15.57 -26.71 27.46
CA GLY A 48 -14.65 -27.60 26.76
C GLY A 48 -15.04 -29.09 26.75
N ALA A 49 -16.23 -29.45 27.26
CA ALA A 49 -16.69 -30.83 27.25
C ALA A 49 -16.84 -31.42 25.85
N VAL A 50 -17.21 -30.61 24.86
CA VAL A 50 -17.33 -31.01 23.44
C VAL A 50 -16.03 -30.66 22.72
N THR A 51 -15.21 -31.69 22.46
CA THR A 51 -13.94 -31.55 21.73
C THR A 51 -14.09 -32.09 20.31
N ALA A 52 -13.13 -31.78 19.43
CA ALA A 52 -13.14 -32.26 18.04
C ALA A 52 -13.28 -33.79 17.94
N LYS A 53 -12.65 -34.56 18.84
CA LYS A 53 -12.74 -36.03 18.85
C LYS A 53 -14.15 -36.57 19.18
N LYS A 54 -14.99 -35.75 19.83
CA LYS A 54 -16.37 -36.11 20.17
C LYS A 54 -17.37 -35.72 19.07
N LEU A 55 -16.94 -34.95 18.08
CA LEU A 55 -17.73 -34.61 16.91
C LEU A 55 -17.46 -35.63 15.81
N ALA A 56 -18.51 -36.35 15.39
CA ALA A 56 -18.43 -37.19 14.20
C ALA A 56 -18.16 -36.34 12.95
N ALA A 57 -17.58 -36.94 11.91
CA ALA A 57 -17.42 -36.28 10.63
C ALA A 57 -18.77 -35.77 10.09
N ASN A 58 -18.79 -34.55 9.56
CA ASN A 58 -20.01 -33.88 9.07
C ASN A 58 -21.11 -33.66 10.11
N ALA A 59 -20.80 -33.75 11.42
CA ALA A 59 -21.78 -33.50 12.48
C ALA A 59 -22.28 -32.05 12.50
N VAL A 60 -21.48 -31.08 12.06
CA VAL A 60 -21.84 -29.65 11.96
C VAL A 60 -22.01 -29.30 10.47
N THR A 61 -23.26 -29.23 10.02
CA THR A 61 -23.61 -28.84 8.64
C THR A 61 -24.04 -27.37 8.60
N SER A 62 -24.22 -26.82 7.40
CA SER A 62 -24.66 -25.42 7.21
C SER A 62 -25.96 -25.09 7.96
N ALA A 63 -26.91 -26.02 8.02
CA ALA A 63 -28.16 -25.85 8.77
C ALA A 63 -27.98 -25.70 10.29
N LYS A 64 -26.82 -26.12 10.84
CA LYS A 64 -26.48 -26.02 12.27
C LYS A 64 -25.67 -24.77 12.59
N VAL A 65 -25.30 -23.97 11.58
CA VAL A 65 -24.54 -22.73 11.75
C VAL A 65 -25.48 -21.56 11.50
N GLN A 66 -25.57 -20.65 12.46
CA GLN A 66 -26.39 -19.46 12.31
C GLN A 66 -25.80 -18.53 11.24
N ASN A 67 -26.65 -17.97 10.39
CA ASN A 67 -26.20 -17.04 9.36
C ASN A 67 -25.49 -15.83 9.99
N ARG A 68 -24.32 -15.48 9.43
CA ARG A 68 -23.47 -14.37 9.89
C ARG A 68 -22.92 -14.52 11.32
N SER A 69 -22.93 -15.72 11.89
CA SER A 69 -22.34 -15.96 13.22
C SER A 69 -20.82 -16.15 13.20
N LEU A 70 -20.24 -16.42 12.03
CA LEU A 70 -18.80 -16.67 11.87
C LEU A 70 -18.07 -15.39 11.48
N LEU A 71 -16.98 -15.11 12.18
CA LEU A 71 -16.06 -14.02 11.92
C LEU A 71 -14.93 -14.48 11.01
N ARG A 72 -14.19 -13.51 10.43
CA ARG A 72 -12.96 -13.81 9.66
C ARG A 72 -11.96 -14.65 10.45
N ALA A 73 -11.87 -14.44 11.77
CA ALA A 73 -10.96 -15.15 12.66
C ALA A 73 -11.28 -16.64 12.81
N ASP A 74 -12.51 -17.07 12.51
CA ASP A 74 -12.90 -18.48 12.58
C ASP A 74 -12.40 -19.30 11.37
N PHE A 75 -11.90 -18.61 10.34
CA PHE A 75 -11.41 -19.21 9.10
C PHE A 75 -9.88 -19.13 9.03
N ARG A 76 -9.26 -20.16 8.45
CA ARG A 76 -7.82 -20.12 8.16
C ARG A 76 -7.52 -19.06 7.11
N LEU A 77 -6.30 -18.50 7.14
CA LEU A 77 -5.85 -17.57 6.10
C LEU A 77 -5.98 -18.22 4.72
N GLY A 78 -6.57 -17.49 3.77
CA GLY A 78 -6.83 -17.97 2.40
C GLY A 78 -8.12 -18.79 2.22
N GLN A 79 -8.84 -19.13 3.28
CA GLN A 79 -10.10 -19.88 3.17
C GLN A 79 -11.28 -19.02 2.69
N LEU A 80 -11.25 -17.71 2.97
CA LEU A 80 -12.23 -16.76 2.46
C LEU A 80 -11.75 -16.20 1.13
N PRO A 81 -12.55 -16.28 0.05
CA PRO A 81 -12.22 -15.64 -1.22
C PRO A 81 -11.97 -14.14 -1.02
N ALA A 82 -10.91 -13.63 -1.66
CA ALA A 82 -10.71 -12.19 -1.73
C ALA A 82 -11.92 -11.55 -2.46
N GLY A 83 -12.33 -10.37 -2.01
CA GLY A 83 -13.28 -9.57 -2.77
C GLY A 83 -12.71 -9.22 -4.15
N PRO A 84 -13.56 -8.87 -5.12
CA PRO A 84 -13.09 -8.40 -6.42
C PRO A 84 -12.18 -7.19 -6.24
N ARG A 85 -11.20 -7.03 -7.14
CA ARG A 85 -10.40 -5.81 -7.22
C ARG A 85 -11.35 -4.62 -7.39
N GLY A 86 -11.10 -3.54 -6.63
CA GLY A 86 -11.84 -2.29 -6.83
C GLY A 86 -11.67 -1.75 -8.26
N PRO A 87 -12.58 -0.87 -8.71
CA PRO A 87 -12.45 -0.22 -10.01
C PRO A 87 -11.12 0.55 -10.10
N ALA A 88 -10.62 0.74 -11.32
CA ALA A 88 -9.50 1.66 -11.53
C ALA A 88 -9.87 3.06 -11.04
N GLY A 89 -8.89 3.78 -10.49
CA GLY A 89 -9.07 5.19 -10.15
C GLY A 89 -9.32 6.04 -11.40
N PRO A 90 -9.86 7.25 -11.25
CA PRO A 90 -10.01 8.19 -12.37
C PRO A 90 -8.66 8.56 -12.97
N THR A 91 -8.65 8.89 -14.26
CA THR A 91 -7.46 9.48 -14.92
C THR A 91 -7.08 10.78 -14.21
N GLY A 92 -5.77 11.02 -14.04
CA GLY A 92 -5.27 12.28 -13.49
C GLY A 92 -5.61 13.48 -14.39
N PRO A 93 -5.54 14.72 -13.85
CA PRO A 93 -5.74 15.92 -14.65
C PRO A 93 -4.69 16.04 -15.77
N ALA A 94 -5.05 16.69 -16.87
CA ALA A 94 -4.09 17.02 -17.93
C ALA A 94 -2.99 17.95 -17.39
N GLY A 95 -1.77 17.82 -17.94
CA GLY A 95 -0.66 18.72 -17.62
C GLY A 95 -0.92 20.16 -18.10
N ALA A 96 -0.21 21.13 -17.51
CA ALA A 96 -0.29 22.52 -17.95
C ALA A 96 0.16 22.67 -19.42
N PRO A 97 -0.41 23.65 -20.17
CA PRO A 97 0.06 23.94 -21.53
C PRO A 97 1.55 24.31 -21.57
N GLY A 98 2.23 24.00 -22.68
CA GLY A 98 3.60 24.45 -22.93
C GLY A 98 3.69 25.95 -23.25
N LEU A 99 4.90 26.52 -23.18
CA LEU A 99 5.15 27.92 -23.55
C LEU A 99 4.90 28.14 -25.05
N SER A 100 4.16 29.19 -25.41
CA SER A 100 3.88 29.57 -26.80
C SER A 100 4.86 30.62 -27.31
N GLY A 101 4.99 30.73 -28.64
CA GLY A 101 5.77 31.78 -29.28
C GLY A 101 7.27 31.74 -29.00
N VAL A 102 7.81 30.58 -28.62
CA VAL A 102 9.25 30.40 -28.34
C VAL A 102 10.06 30.72 -29.59
N GLU A 103 11.03 31.62 -29.46
CA GLU A 103 11.99 31.92 -30.51
C GLU A 103 13.39 32.15 -29.94
N ARG A 104 14.40 31.94 -30.78
CA ARG A 104 15.79 32.25 -30.46
C ARG A 104 16.24 33.43 -31.29
N ILE A 105 16.72 34.46 -30.62
CA ILE A 105 17.31 35.64 -31.24
C ILE A 105 18.79 35.73 -30.85
N GLU A 106 19.59 36.38 -31.70
CA GLU A 106 21.02 36.55 -31.44
C GLU A 106 21.55 37.89 -31.94
N VAL A 107 22.57 38.39 -31.25
CA VAL A 107 23.35 39.58 -31.64
C VAL A 107 24.82 39.21 -31.63
N THR A 108 25.55 39.58 -32.67
CA THR A 108 27.00 39.36 -32.78
C THR A 108 27.73 40.68 -32.68
N SER A 109 28.71 40.78 -31.78
CA SER A 109 29.58 41.94 -31.69
C SER A 109 30.49 42.07 -32.93
N ALA A 110 31.10 43.23 -33.14
CA ALA A 110 32.06 43.41 -34.24
C ALA A 110 33.21 42.39 -34.17
N SER A 111 33.93 42.14 -35.26
CA SER A 111 35.17 41.34 -35.21
C SER A 111 36.39 42.26 -35.23
N ASN A 112 37.18 42.25 -34.16
CA ASN A 112 38.38 43.06 -33.93
C ASN A 112 39.18 42.51 -32.72
N SER A 113 40.40 43.00 -32.50
CA SER A 113 41.34 42.56 -31.47
C SER A 113 41.21 43.31 -30.13
N LEU A 114 40.02 43.84 -29.80
CA LEU A 114 39.79 44.44 -28.49
C LEU A 114 39.75 43.34 -27.41
N THR A 115 40.42 43.61 -26.29
CA THR A 115 40.61 42.65 -25.20
C THR A 115 39.30 42.20 -24.55
N THR A 116 38.22 42.97 -24.60
CA THR A 116 36.93 42.58 -24.01
C THR A 116 35.78 42.95 -24.92
N ARG A 117 34.85 42.00 -25.06
CA ARG A 117 33.62 42.19 -25.81
C ARG A 117 32.44 41.87 -24.93
N THR A 118 31.48 42.78 -24.93
CA THR A 118 30.17 42.59 -24.31
C THR A 118 29.12 42.75 -25.39
N ALA A 119 28.16 41.85 -25.43
CA ALA A 119 27.00 41.96 -26.30
C ALA A 119 25.74 41.63 -25.50
N GLN A 120 24.67 42.31 -25.87
CA GLN A 120 23.36 42.18 -25.24
C GLN A 120 22.33 41.97 -26.34
N VAL A 121 21.38 41.08 -26.07
CA VAL A 121 20.27 40.79 -26.94
C VAL A 121 18.96 41.06 -26.19
N GLN A 122 18.01 41.71 -26.87
CA GLN A 122 16.72 42.09 -26.31
C GLN A 122 15.61 41.24 -26.93
N CYS A 123 14.80 40.58 -26.09
CA CYS A 123 13.61 39.87 -26.54
C CYS A 123 12.65 40.80 -27.30
N PRO A 124 11.97 40.31 -28.37
CA PRO A 124 11.04 41.15 -29.11
C PRO A 124 9.81 41.50 -28.27
N SER A 125 9.11 42.56 -28.68
CA SER A 125 7.92 43.04 -27.97
C SER A 125 6.87 41.92 -27.84
N GLY A 126 6.29 41.79 -26.63
CA GLY A 126 5.30 40.76 -26.33
C GLY A 126 5.90 39.41 -25.90
N LYS A 127 7.23 39.31 -25.76
CA LYS A 127 7.92 38.11 -25.27
C LYS A 127 8.79 38.40 -24.05
N ARG A 128 8.98 37.37 -23.23
CA ARG A 128 9.86 37.34 -22.06
C ARG A 128 10.99 36.35 -22.25
N LEU A 129 12.13 36.70 -21.70
CA LEU A 129 13.34 35.89 -21.67
C LEU A 129 13.13 34.66 -20.80
N ILE A 130 13.38 33.48 -21.37
CA ILE A 130 13.32 32.20 -20.67
C ILE A 130 14.69 31.52 -20.56
N GLY A 131 15.69 32.04 -21.27
CA GLY A 131 17.07 31.56 -21.18
C GLY A 131 17.97 32.20 -22.25
N GLY A 132 19.25 31.85 -22.25
CA GLY A 132 20.20 32.37 -23.23
C GLY A 132 21.61 31.85 -23.01
N GLY A 133 22.58 32.43 -23.72
CA GLY A 133 23.99 32.12 -23.59
C GLY A 133 24.83 32.84 -24.64
N ALA A 134 26.08 32.43 -24.80
CA ALA A 134 26.96 33.03 -25.80
C ALA A 134 27.93 32.03 -26.43
N ARG A 135 28.41 32.37 -27.62
CA ARG A 135 29.49 31.67 -28.34
C ARG A 135 30.53 32.66 -28.82
N LEU A 136 31.77 32.19 -28.90
CA LEU A 136 32.87 32.91 -29.52
C LEU A 136 32.98 32.49 -30.99
N ASN A 137 33.23 33.44 -31.89
CA ASN A 137 33.45 33.18 -33.30
C ASN A 137 34.84 33.64 -33.73
N GLY A 138 35.43 32.90 -34.66
CA GLY A 138 36.79 33.11 -35.18
C GLY A 138 37.79 32.13 -34.60
N THR A 139 39.06 32.35 -34.93
CA THR A 139 40.19 31.57 -34.41
C THR A 139 40.83 32.32 -33.26
N PHE A 140 40.86 31.72 -32.09
CA PHE A 140 41.45 32.29 -30.88
C PHE A 140 42.18 31.20 -30.11
N THR A 141 43.31 31.54 -29.47
CA THR A 141 44.11 30.62 -28.64
C THR A 141 43.91 30.86 -27.15
N GLY A 142 43.38 32.02 -26.78
CA GLY A 142 43.15 32.40 -25.39
C GLY A 142 42.04 33.44 -25.25
N VAL A 143 40.80 33.10 -25.63
CA VAL A 143 39.61 33.91 -25.35
C VAL A 143 38.64 33.08 -24.53
N ALA A 144 38.09 33.67 -23.46
CA ALA A 144 37.13 33.01 -22.58
C ALA A 144 35.89 33.88 -22.38
N ILE A 145 34.73 33.24 -22.28
CA ILE A 145 33.49 33.89 -21.82
C ILE A 145 33.65 34.14 -20.31
N GLN A 146 33.46 35.39 -19.89
CA GLN A 146 33.58 35.80 -18.49
C GLN A 146 32.23 35.80 -17.80
N THR A 147 31.19 36.32 -18.47
CA THR A 147 29.84 36.40 -17.92
C THR A 147 28.81 36.01 -18.95
N SER A 148 27.71 35.39 -18.51
CA SER A 148 26.57 34.99 -19.35
C SER A 148 25.34 34.86 -18.48
N PHE A 149 24.47 35.87 -18.47
CA PHE A 149 23.33 35.92 -17.55
C PHE A 149 22.18 36.79 -18.09
N PRO A 150 20.93 36.56 -17.64
CA PRO A 150 19.82 37.48 -17.88
C PRO A 150 19.98 38.74 -17.02
N ASN A 151 19.92 39.93 -17.63
CA ASN A 151 19.95 41.19 -16.89
C ASN A 151 18.60 41.50 -16.25
N ASN A 152 17.52 41.12 -16.93
CA ASN A 152 16.13 41.22 -16.51
C ASN A 152 15.27 40.31 -17.41
N ASP A 153 13.95 40.41 -17.29
CA ASP A 153 12.97 39.60 -18.04
C ASP A 153 13.00 39.79 -19.57
N ASN A 154 13.76 40.75 -20.10
CA ASN A 154 13.80 41.08 -21.53
C ASN A 154 15.20 41.07 -22.14
N PHE A 155 16.27 41.11 -21.34
CA PHE A 155 17.64 41.29 -21.84
C PHE A 155 18.57 40.18 -21.37
N PHE A 156 19.30 39.57 -22.31
CA PHE A 156 20.37 38.63 -22.01
C PHE A 156 21.71 39.24 -22.41
N THR A 157 22.70 39.19 -21.52
CA THR A 157 24.03 39.74 -21.78
C THR A 157 25.09 38.69 -21.54
N ALA A 158 26.12 38.72 -22.38
CA ALA A 158 27.35 38.01 -22.11
C ALA A 158 28.55 38.89 -22.40
N SER A 159 29.65 38.60 -21.72
CA SER A 159 30.95 39.19 -22.00
C SER A 159 32.03 38.12 -22.14
N ALA A 160 33.01 38.41 -22.96
CA ALA A 160 34.19 37.59 -23.15
C ALA A 160 35.44 38.46 -23.21
N ARG A 161 36.58 37.87 -22.86
CA ARG A 161 37.87 38.57 -22.83
C ARG A 161 38.98 37.67 -23.36
N GLU A 162 39.96 38.31 -24.00
CA GLU A 162 41.28 37.73 -24.26
C GLU A 162 42.00 37.48 -22.93
N VAL A 163 42.17 36.21 -22.57
CA VAL A 163 43.02 35.77 -21.46
C VAL A 163 44.49 35.72 -21.87
N VAL A 164 44.76 35.62 -23.17
CA VAL A 164 46.07 35.81 -23.79
C VAL A 164 45.89 36.75 -24.98
N ALA A 165 46.76 37.77 -25.09
CA ALA A 165 46.70 38.72 -26.19
C ALA A 165 46.70 37.99 -27.54
N THR A 166 45.67 38.24 -28.35
CA THR A 166 45.46 37.54 -29.62
C THR A 166 45.48 38.54 -30.77
N ALA A 167 46.32 38.32 -31.79
CA ALA A 167 46.44 39.22 -32.94
C ALA A 167 45.29 39.05 -33.97
N GLY A 168 44.45 38.02 -33.83
CA GLY A 168 43.33 37.72 -34.71
C GLY A 168 42.02 38.41 -34.28
N GLY A 169 41.20 38.79 -35.26
CA GLY A 169 39.86 39.31 -35.00
C GLY A 169 38.91 38.19 -34.54
N TRP A 170 38.25 38.39 -33.41
CA TRP A 170 37.22 37.50 -32.89
C TRP A 170 35.94 38.28 -32.56
N SER A 171 34.81 37.59 -32.51
CA SER A 171 33.53 38.18 -32.11
C SER A 171 32.79 37.31 -31.09
N LEU A 172 31.84 37.93 -30.40
CA LEU A 172 30.97 37.29 -29.41
C LEU A 172 29.54 37.31 -29.96
N THR A 173 28.94 36.15 -30.18
CA THR A 173 27.49 36.03 -30.44
C THR A 173 26.80 35.71 -29.13
N VAL A 174 25.79 36.51 -28.77
CA VAL A 174 24.94 36.30 -27.59
C VAL A 174 23.55 35.94 -28.07
N PHE A 175 22.98 34.88 -27.50
CA PHE A 175 21.66 34.37 -27.83
C PHE A 175 20.71 34.49 -26.64
N ALA A 176 19.46 34.79 -26.94
CA ALA A 176 18.34 34.74 -26.00
C ALA A 176 17.25 33.84 -26.57
N VAL A 177 16.62 33.07 -25.70
CA VAL A 177 15.40 32.32 -25.98
C VAL A 177 14.27 33.06 -25.29
N CYS A 178 13.29 33.49 -26.07
CA CYS A 178 12.17 34.30 -25.62
C CYS A 178 10.85 33.57 -25.93
N ALA A 179 9.87 33.64 -25.03
CA ALA A 179 8.53 33.08 -25.22
C ALA A 179 7.45 34.14 -25.01
N ALA A 180 6.25 33.93 -25.53
CA ALA A 180 5.15 34.88 -25.35
C ALA A 180 4.93 35.17 -23.85
N ALA A 181 4.78 36.45 -23.51
CA ALA A 181 4.38 36.85 -22.18
C ALA A 181 2.93 36.41 -21.97
N SER A 182 2.73 35.34 -21.19
CA SER A 182 1.41 34.88 -20.74
C SER A 182 0.77 35.86 -19.77
#